data_AF-A0A7Y2ZIY7-F1
#
_entry.id   AF-A0A7Y2ZIY7-F1
#
_cell.length_a   1.000
_cell.length_b   1.000
_cell.length_c   1.000
_cell.angle_alpha   90.00
_cell.angle_beta   90.00
_cell.angle_gamma   90.00
#
_symmetry.space_group_name_H-M   'P 1'
#
loop_
_entity.id
_entity.type
_entity.pdbx_description
1 polymer ?
#
loop_
_entity_poly.entity_id
_entity_poly.type
_entity_poly.pdbx_seq_one_letter_code
_entity_poly.pdbx_strand_id
1 'polypeptide(L)'
;MRLTIESDPQTIRRYEHVRPARGWGVERCGVMCTGVERACTRALGHTGPHVAHGRLGRVRAVWDADAATRARPEARSRVVEAARQGGLPSRRSGGALRALVRWATDRVSSVEDLAMLILFLAFLGFAVDWFLRMLG
;
A
#
# COMPACT_ATOMS: atom_id res chain seq x y z
N MET A 1 14.18 10.00 -18.40
CA MET A 1 13.25 9.01 -18.99
C MET A 1 12.14 8.65 -18.01
N ARG A 2 10.95 8.25 -18.49
CA ARG A 2 9.80 7.78 -17.68
C ARG A 2 9.10 6.62 -18.38
N LEU A 3 8.90 5.50 -17.68
CA LEU A 3 8.17 4.31 -18.13
C LEU A 3 7.11 3.92 -17.10
N THR A 4 5.90 3.62 -17.54
CA THR A 4 4.83 3.05 -16.69
C THR A 4 4.29 1.76 -17.29
N ILE A 5 3.74 0.88 -16.45
CA ILE A 5 3.25 -0.43 -16.91
C ILE A 5 2.07 -0.26 -17.88
N GLU A 6 1.37 0.87 -17.78
CA GLU A 6 0.30 1.26 -18.68
C GLU A 6 0.84 1.73 -20.04
N SER A 7 1.99 2.41 -20.08
CA SER A 7 2.56 2.94 -21.33
C SER A 7 3.37 1.91 -22.09
N ASP A 8 4.20 1.14 -21.39
CA ASP A 8 5.10 0.16 -22.00
C ASP A 8 5.37 -1.03 -21.05
N PRO A 9 4.51 -2.06 -21.11
CA PRO A 9 4.62 -3.22 -20.23
C PRO A 9 5.81 -4.12 -20.58
N GLN A 10 6.27 -4.16 -21.84
CA GLN A 10 7.37 -5.02 -22.25
C GLN A 10 8.71 -4.49 -21.75
N THR A 11 8.93 -3.17 -21.85
CA THR A 11 10.17 -2.56 -21.39
C THR A 11 10.28 -2.57 -19.87
N ILE A 12 9.17 -2.44 -19.14
CA ILE A 12 9.17 -2.50 -17.67
C ILE A 12 9.59 -3.86 -17.12
N ARG A 13 9.30 -4.96 -17.82
CA ARG A 13 9.72 -6.30 -17.38
C ARG A 13 11.24 -6.40 -17.22
N ARG A 14 12.00 -5.64 -18.00
CA ARG A 14 13.47 -5.58 -17.89
C ARG A 14 13.93 -5.14 -16.51
N TYR A 15 13.09 -4.39 -15.77
CA TYR A 15 13.40 -3.86 -14.45
C TYR A 15 12.86 -4.74 -13.30
N GLU A 16 12.22 -5.89 -13.57
CA GLU A 16 11.68 -6.77 -12.52
C GLU A 16 12.75 -7.33 -11.55
N HIS A 17 14.01 -7.33 -11.98
CA HIS A 17 15.13 -7.69 -11.13
C HIS A 17 15.40 -6.67 -10.02
N VAL A 18 14.97 -5.41 -10.20
CA VAL A 18 15.10 -4.36 -9.18
C VAL A 18 14.16 -4.68 -8.03
N ARG A 19 14.69 -4.65 -6.79
CA ARG A 19 13.92 -4.98 -5.59
C ARG A 19 13.49 -3.72 -4.83
N PRO A 20 12.30 -3.74 -4.19
CA PRO A 20 11.94 -2.71 -3.22
C PRO A 20 12.86 -2.77 -2.00
N ALA A 21 12.89 -1.70 -1.21
CA ALA A 21 13.48 -1.72 0.12
C ALA A 21 12.82 -2.82 0.96
N ARG A 22 13.62 -3.73 1.52
CA ARG A 22 13.20 -4.84 2.37
C ARG A 22 13.94 -4.78 3.70
N GLY A 23 13.26 -5.16 4.79
CA GLY A 23 13.81 -5.14 6.14
C GLY A 23 13.08 -4.14 7.04
N TRP A 24 13.00 -4.46 8.33
CA TRP A 24 12.51 -3.55 9.35
C TRP A 24 13.49 -2.38 9.53
N GLY A 25 12.98 -1.15 9.61
CA GLY A 25 13.79 0.06 9.81
C GLY A 25 14.44 0.65 8.54
N VAL A 26 14.23 0.07 7.36
CA VAL A 26 14.81 0.59 6.12
C VAL A 26 14.00 1.76 5.58
N GLU A 27 14.63 2.93 5.49
CA GLU A 27 14.01 4.11 4.88
C GLU A 27 13.89 3.96 3.36
N ARG A 28 12.75 4.39 2.82
CA ARG A 28 12.45 4.37 1.39
C ARG A 28 12.77 5.71 0.77
N CYS A 29 13.19 5.69 -0.48
CA CYS A 29 13.49 6.89 -1.26
C CYS A 29 12.28 7.84 -1.36
N GLY A 30 11.08 7.33 -1.65
CA GLY A 30 9.85 8.13 -1.60
C GLY A 30 9.69 9.22 -2.66
N VAL A 31 10.68 9.42 -3.54
CA VAL A 31 10.62 10.36 -4.67
C VAL A 31 9.40 10.08 -5.54
N MET A 32 8.67 11.12 -5.96
CA MET A 32 7.48 10.96 -6.79
C MET A 32 7.83 11.00 -8.28
N CYS A 33 7.14 10.18 -9.07
CA CYS A 33 7.21 10.24 -10.52
C CYS A 33 6.34 11.39 -11.04
N THR A 34 6.89 12.28 -11.86
CA THR A 34 6.11 13.40 -12.41
C THR A 34 4.96 12.87 -13.27
N GLY A 35 3.75 13.36 -13.04
CA GLY A 35 2.54 12.99 -13.79
C GLY A 35 2.04 11.56 -13.53
N VAL A 36 2.56 10.87 -12.52
CA VAL A 36 2.11 9.54 -12.09
C VAL A 36 2.10 9.53 -10.57
N GLU A 37 0.96 9.25 -9.94
CA GLU A 37 0.84 9.21 -8.46
C GLU A 37 1.53 7.96 -7.85
N ARG A 38 2.83 7.80 -8.11
CA ARG A 38 3.65 6.68 -7.67
C ARG A 38 4.94 7.17 -7.04
N ALA A 39 5.24 6.64 -5.86
CA ALA A 39 6.46 6.92 -5.11
C ALA A 39 7.52 5.84 -5.33
N CYS A 40 8.79 6.24 -5.29
CA CYS A 40 9.92 5.32 -5.34
C CYS A 40 9.95 4.47 -4.07
N THR A 41 10.08 3.16 -4.28
CA THR A 41 10.03 2.16 -3.20
C THR A 41 11.38 1.49 -2.96
N ARG A 42 12.43 1.94 -3.67
CA ARG A 42 13.83 1.55 -3.40
C ARG A 42 14.31 2.16 -2.08
N ALA A 43 15.41 1.64 -1.55
CA ALA A 43 16.05 2.17 -0.34
C ALA A 43 16.47 3.64 -0.54
N LEU A 44 16.50 4.40 0.55
CA LEU A 44 17.04 5.76 0.54
C LEU A 44 18.52 5.72 0.12
N GLY A 45 18.95 6.66 -0.73
CA GLY A 45 20.32 6.72 -1.24
C GLY A 45 20.66 5.67 -2.33
N HIS A 46 19.66 4.99 -2.89
CA HIS A 46 19.89 4.05 -4.00
C HIS A 46 20.51 4.75 -5.23
N THR A 47 21.38 4.03 -5.93
CA THR A 47 21.94 4.46 -7.22
C THR A 47 21.11 3.91 -8.39
N GLY A 48 21.02 4.69 -9.46
CA GLY A 48 20.28 4.34 -10.67
C GLY A 48 18.83 4.84 -10.67
N PRO A 49 17.96 4.26 -11.52
CA PRO A 49 16.62 4.79 -11.75
C PRO A 49 15.72 4.59 -10.53
N HIS A 50 14.75 5.49 -10.38
CA HIS A 50 13.68 5.35 -9.41
C HIS A 50 12.68 4.31 -9.88
N VAL A 51 12.24 3.45 -8.96
CA VAL A 51 11.33 2.34 -9.26
C VAL A 51 10.20 2.30 -8.25
N ALA A 52 8.97 2.30 -8.76
CA ALA A 52 7.77 2.04 -7.98
C ALA A 52 7.35 0.58 -8.13
N HIS A 53 7.19 -0.11 -7.02
CA HIS A 53 6.67 -1.46 -6.97
C HIS A 53 5.22 -1.46 -6.48
N GLY A 54 4.38 -2.35 -7.03
CA GLY A 54 3.01 -2.60 -6.59
C GLY A 54 2.93 -3.65 -5.48
N ARG A 55 1.71 -4.09 -5.18
CA ARG A 55 1.46 -5.26 -4.32
C ARG A 55 2.21 -6.47 -4.91
N LEU A 56 2.89 -7.24 -4.06
CA LEU A 56 3.78 -8.36 -4.41
C LEU A 56 5.16 -7.98 -5.00
N GLY A 57 5.55 -6.70 -4.94
CA GLY A 57 6.90 -6.30 -5.34
C GLY A 57 7.14 -6.30 -6.86
N ARG A 58 6.07 -6.30 -7.67
CA ARG A 58 6.16 -6.15 -9.13
C ARG A 58 6.41 -4.70 -9.51
N VAL A 59 7.26 -4.47 -10.51
CA VAL A 59 7.54 -3.11 -11.01
C VAL A 59 6.31 -2.54 -11.73
N ARG A 60 5.96 -1.29 -11.41
CA ARG A 60 4.82 -0.57 -11.97
C ARG A 60 5.23 0.72 -12.69
N ALA A 61 6.33 1.33 -12.28
CA ALA A 61 6.89 2.49 -12.97
C ALA A 61 8.39 2.60 -12.71
N VAL A 62 9.11 3.14 -13.69
CA VAL A 62 10.55 3.41 -13.67
C VAL A 62 10.78 4.81 -14.23
N TRP A 63 11.58 5.64 -13.56
CA TRP A 63 11.89 6.98 -14.03
C TRP A 63 13.25 7.48 -13.54
N ASP A 64 13.83 8.42 -14.28
CA ASP A 64 15.10 9.06 -13.93
C ASP A 64 14.88 10.28 -13.03
N ALA A 65 15.98 10.82 -12.49
CA ALA A 65 15.98 12.02 -11.67
C ALA A 65 15.32 13.23 -12.36
N ASP A 66 15.45 13.37 -13.69
CA ASP A 66 14.83 14.47 -14.43
C ASP A 66 13.30 14.39 -14.49
N ALA A 67 12.77 13.17 -14.37
CA ALA A 67 11.33 12.90 -14.30
C ALA A 67 10.85 12.77 -12.84
N ALA A 68 11.70 13.09 -11.86
CA ALA A 68 11.33 13.14 -10.47
C ALA A 68 10.74 14.51 -10.11
N THR A 69 9.57 14.51 -9.49
CA THR A 69 9.13 15.68 -8.74
C THR A 69 9.80 15.60 -7.38
N ARG A 70 10.56 16.64 -6.97
CA ARG A 70 11.19 16.69 -5.64
C ARG A 70 10.13 16.33 -4.60
N ALA A 71 10.32 15.21 -3.90
CA ALA A 71 9.44 14.85 -2.80
C ALA A 71 9.58 15.94 -1.74
N ARG A 72 8.50 16.67 -1.51
CA ARG A 72 8.36 17.61 -0.40
C ARG A 72 8.46 16.80 0.90
N PRO A 73 9.42 17.08 1.80
CA PRO A 73 9.53 16.35 3.07
C PRO A 73 8.46 16.76 4.11
N GLU A 74 7.36 17.40 3.73
CA GLU A 74 6.43 18.04 4.69
C GLU A 74 5.32 17.13 5.24
N ALA A 75 5.11 15.93 4.69
CA ALA A 75 4.05 15.05 5.20
C ALA A 75 4.41 14.39 6.54
N ARG A 76 5.71 14.31 6.89
CA ARG A 76 6.15 13.70 8.15
C ARG A 76 6.23 14.71 9.30
N SER A 77 6.50 15.99 9.02
CA SER A 77 6.52 17.03 10.05
C SER A 77 5.13 17.34 10.58
N ARG A 78 4.11 17.53 9.73
CA ARG A 78 2.76 17.87 10.20
C ARG A 78 2.07 16.77 11.01
N VAL A 79 2.36 15.50 10.73
CA VAL A 79 1.77 14.37 11.49
C VAL A 79 2.45 14.20 12.85
N VAL A 80 3.76 14.46 12.93
CA VAL A 80 4.51 14.40 14.20
C VAL A 80 4.26 15.66 15.05
N GLU A 81 4.07 16.83 14.44
CA GLU A 81 3.64 18.07 15.11
C GLU A 81 2.19 17.95 15.63
N ALA A 82 1.27 17.40 14.83
CA ALA A 82 -0.12 17.16 15.23
C ALA A 82 -0.23 16.13 16.36
N ALA A 83 0.64 15.12 16.39
CA ALA A 83 0.73 14.16 17.48
C ALA A 83 1.31 14.75 18.78
N ARG A 84 2.05 15.86 18.70
CA ARG A 84 2.56 16.59 19.88
C ARG A 84 1.60 17.63 20.43
N GLN A 85 0.68 18.16 19.60
CA GLN A 85 -0.19 19.28 20.00
C GLN A 85 -1.67 18.90 20.21
N GLY A 86 -2.12 17.72 19.76
CA GLY A 86 -3.54 17.34 19.81
C GLY A 86 -3.84 16.23 20.82
N GLY A 87 -4.29 16.63 22.02
CA GLY A 87 -4.81 15.71 23.03
C GLY A 87 -5.88 14.75 22.48
N LEU A 88 -5.85 13.53 23.00
CA LEU A 88 -6.78 12.44 22.72
C LEU A 88 -8.24 12.92 22.79
N PRO A 89 -9.03 12.88 21.70
CA PRO A 89 -10.47 12.95 21.84
C PRO A 89 -10.99 11.57 22.22
N SER A 90 -11.42 11.43 23.47
CA SER A 90 -12.39 10.43 23.89
C SER A 90 -13.60 10.48 22.94
N ARG A 91 -13.73 9.51 22.02
CA ARG A 91 -14.84 9.48 21.06
C ARG A 91 -15.51 8.11 21.01
N ARG A 92 -16.50 7.99 21.89
CA ARG A 92 -17.76 7.23 21.79
C ARG A 92 -17.74 6.00 20.88
N SER A 93 -17.84 4.86 21.55
CA SER A 93 -17.92 3.46 21.11
C SER A 93 -19.14 3.10 20.24
N GLY A 94 -19.32 3.76 19.09
CA GLY A 94 -20.39 3.41 18.13
C GLY A 94 -19.98 3.40 16.65
N GLY A 95 -18.80 3.91 16.32
CA GLY A 95 -18.33 4.09 14.94
C GLY A 95 -17.31 3.05 14.46
N ALA A 96 -16.74 2.23 15.34
CA ALA A 96 -15.63 1.35 15.01
C ALA A 96 -16.03 0.29 13.97
N LEU A 97 -17.18 -0.36 14.14
CA LEU A 97 -17.68 -1.35 13.18
C LEU A 97 -17.97 -0.75 11.81
N ARG A 98 -18.62 0.42 11.73
CA ARG A 98 -18.86 1.10 10.44
C ARG A 98 -17.57 1.60 9.79
N ALA A 99 -16.60 2.05 10.58
CA ALA A 99 -15.28 2.43 10.06
C ALA A 99 -14.51 1.21 9.55
N LEU A 100 -14.62 0.06 10.22
CA LEU A 100 -13.99 -1.19 9.81
C LEU A 100 -14.64 -1.78 8.56
N VAL A 101 -15.98 -1.75 8.48
CA VAL A 101 -16.75 -2.14 7.30
C VAL A 101 -16.43 -1.23 6.12
N ARG A 102 -16.40 0.10 6.32
CA ARG A 102 -16.08 1.05 5.24
C ARG A 102 -14.62 0.92 4.77
N TRP A 103 -13.69 0.66 5.70
CA TRP A 103 -12.30 0.35 5.37
C TRP A 103 -12.16 -0.98 4.63
N ALA A 104 -12.96 -1.99 4.98
CA ALA A 104 -12.98 -3.27 4.29
C ALA A 104 -13.56 -3.13 2.88
N THR A 105 -14.65 -2.37 2.69
CA THR A 105 -15.24 -2.15 1.36
C THR A 105 -14.36 -1.26 0.48
N ASP A 106 -13.69 -0.23 1.02
CA ASP A 106 -12.70 0.57 0.27
C ASP A 106 -11.45 -0.23 -0.13
N ARG A 107 -11.17 -1.35 0.56
CA ARG A 107 -10.05 -2.25 0.27
C ARG A 107 -10.36 -3.28 -0.83
N VAL A 108 -11.64 -3.52 -1.10
CA VAL A 108 -12.16 -4.54 -2.04
C VAL A 108 -12.47 -3.83 -3.35
N SER A 109 -11.45 -3.64 -4.19
CA SER A 109 -11.57 -2.96 -5.49
C SER A 109 -11.89 -3.90 -6.65
N SER A 110 -12.10 -5.21 -6.39
CA SER A 110 -12.44 -6.22 -7.39
C SER A 110 -13.59 -7.11 -6.92
N VAL A 111 -14.46 -7.51 -7.85
CA VAL A 111 -15.55 -8.49 -7.62
C VAL A 111 -14.98 -9.82 -7.11
N GLU A 112 -13.75 -10.17 -7.50
CA GLU A 112 -13.05 -11.36 -7.03
C GLU A 112 -12.69 -11.27 -5.54
N ASP A 113 -12.27 -10.11 -5.05
CA ASP A 113 -11.96 -9.90 -3.63
C ASP A 113 -13.25 -10.00 -2.78
N LEU A 114 -14.38 -9.55 -3.33
CA LEU A 114 -15.69 -9.72 -2.68
C LEU A 114 -16.08 -11.20 -2.63
N ALA A 115 -15.89 -11.94 -3.72
CA ALA A 115 -16.19 -13.37 -3.79
C ALA A 115 -15.32 -14.18 -2.81
N MET A 116 -14.01 -13.89 -2.73
CA MET A 116 -13.12 -14.55 -1.77
C MET A 116 -13.47 -14.21 -0.32
N LEU A 117 -13.85 -12.96 -0.03
CA LEU A 117 -14.28 -12.55 1.32
C LEU A 117 -15.56 -13.28 1.74
N ILE A 118 -16.55 -13.38 0.85
CA ILE A 118 -17.78 -14.12 1.10
C ILE A 118 -17.48 -15.60 1.37
N LEU A 119 -16.64 -16.21 0.53
CA LEU A 119 -16.25 -17.62 0.70
C LEU A 119 -15.53 -17.85 2.03
N PHE A 120 -14.61 -16.95 2.40
CA PHE A 120 -13.87 -17.02 3.66
C PHE A 120 -14.82 -16.92 4.87
N LEU A 121 -15.76 -15.98 4.86
CA LEU A 121 -16.74 -15.82 5.93
C LEU A 121 -17.67 -17.04 6.04
N ALA A 122 -18.10 -17.60 4.91
CA ALA A 122 -18.89 -18.82 4.88
C ALA A 122 -18.12 -20.00 5.50
N PHE A 123 -16.84 -20.14 5.18
CA PHE A 123 -15.98 -21.20 5.74
C PHE A 123 -15.75 -21.00 7.24
N LEU A 124 -15.55 -19.75 7.68
CA LEU A 124 -15.38 -19.41 9.09
C LEU A 124 -16.65 -19.72 9.89
N GLY A 125 -17.81 -19.35 9.36
CA GLY A 125 -19.10 -19.67 9.97
C GLY A 125 -19.34 -21.18 10.06
N PHE A 126 -19.03 -21.91 9.00
CA PHE A 126 -19.10 -23.38 8.99
C PHE A 126 -18.17 -24.00 10.03
N ALA A 127 -16.93 -23.54 10.13
CA ALA A 127 -15.97 -24.05 11.12
C ALA A 127 -16.43 -23.79 12.55
N VAL A 128 -17.03 -22.63 12.84
CA VAL A 128 -17.59 -22.32 14.16
C VAL A 128 -18.81 -23.18 14.46
N ASP A 129 -19.75 -23.34 13.53
CA ASP A 129 -20.92 -24.22 13.70
C ASP A 129 -20.48 -25.67 13.97
N TRP A 130 -19.53 -26.16 13.17
CA TRP A 130 -18.98 -27.50 13.33
C TRP A 130 -18.27 -27.69 14.68
N PHE A 131 -17.50 -26.70 15.12
CA PHE A 131 -16.83 -26.72 16.42
C PHE A 131 -17.82 -26.72 17.60
N LEU A 132 -18.90 -25.94 17.51
CA LEU A 132 -19.96 -25.92 18.52
C LEU A 132 -20.70 -27.26 18.59
N ARG A 133 -20.94 -27.92 17.45
CA ARG A 133 -21.53 -29.27 17.40
C ARG A 133 -20.61 -30.37 17.94
N MET A 134 -19.31 -30.15 17.99
CA MET A 134 -18.35 -31.10 18.58
C MET A 134 -18.23 -30.93 20.10
N LEU A 135 -18.63 -29.77 20.63
CA LEU A 135 -18.55 -29.43 22.06
C LEU A 135 -19.85 -29.62 22.83
N GLY A 136 -20.99 -29.75 22.13
CA GLY A 136 -22.30 -30.11 22.68
C GLY A 136 -22.70 -31.51 22.27
#